data_AF-A0A527G3T9-F1
#
_entry.id   AF-A0A527G3T9-F1
#
_cell.length_a   1.000
_cell.length_b   1.000
_cell.length_c   1.000
_cell.angle_alpha   90.00
_cell.angle_beta   90.00
_cell.angle_gamma   90.00
#
_symmetry.space_group_name_H-M   'P 1'
#
loop_
_entity.id
_entity.type
_entity.pdbx_description
1 polymer ?
#
loop_
_entity_poly.entity_id
_entity_poly.type
_entity_poly.pdbx_seq_one_letter_code
_entity_poly.pdbx_strand_id
1 'polypeptide(L)'
;ARIPLGIAVALEFTGPLLVATLSSRRASDFAWIALAMAGILLLSPFVHSLTPLDPIGVMLALAAGGFWALYIVLAQKAGAELGTRTTAYGMAIAAVLVLPFGVAQAGTALLSPSILVSAL
;
A
#
# COMPACT_ATOMS: atom_id res chain seq x y z
N ALA A 1 -5.97 9.48 13.64
CA ALA A 1 -6.29 8.46 12.62
C ALA A 1 -7.81 8.35 12.49
N ARG A 2 -8.37 8.31 11.28
CA ARG A 2 -9.83 8.31 11.03
C ARG A 2 -10.48 6.93 11.20
N ILE A 3 -9.74 5.87 10.94
CA ILE A 3 -10.15 4.47 11.16
C ILE A 3 -8.99 3.70 11.81
N PRO A 4 -9.27 2.59 12.53
CA PRO A 4 -8.25 1.70 13.06
C PRO A 4 -7.31 1.17 11.95
N LEU A 5 -6.01 1.09 12.25
CA LEU A 5 -4.99 0.68 11.27
C LEU A 5 -5.28 -0.69 10.65
N GLY A 6 -5.72 -1.67 11.45
CA GLY A 6 -6.06 -3.00 10.94
C GLY A 6 -7.19 -2.99 9.90
N ILE A 7 -8.17 -2.11 10.09
CA ILE A 7 -9.28 -1.93 9.13
C ILE A 7 -8.79 -1.24 7.86
N ALA A 8 -7.97 -0.19 8.01
CA ALA A 8 -7.39 0.51 6.86
C ALA A 8 -6.59 -0.46 5.98
N VAL A 9 -5.70 -1.24 6.59
CA VAL A 9 -4.86 -2.22 5.88
C VAL A 9 -5.73 -3.31 5.21
N ALA A 10 -6.74 -3.84 5.89
CA ALA A 10 -7.67 -4.81 5.30
C ALA A 10 -8.38 -4.27 4.04
N LEU A 11 -8.78 -3.00 4.07
CA LEU A 11 -9.39 -2.33 2.92
C LEU A 11 -8.37 -2.06 1.80
N GLU A 12 -7.15 -1.67 2.12
CA GLU A 12 -6.07 -1.46 1.14
C GLU A 12 -5.72 -2.74 0.37
N PHE A 13 -5.75 -3.90 1.06
CA PHE A 13 -5.51 -5.21 0.45
C PHE A 13 -6.55 -5.63 -0.59
N THR A 14 -7.69 -4.95 -0.68
CA THR A 14 -8.69 -5.21 -1.73
C THR A 14 -8.14 -4.97 -3.13
N GLY A 15 -7.20 -4.02 -3.31
CA GLY A 15 -6.57 -3.72 -4.59
C GLY A 15 -5.76 -4.89 -5.17
N PRO A 16 -4.73 -5.38 -4.46
CA PRO A 16 -3.99 -6.57 -4.87
C PRO A 16 -4.87 -7.80 -5.05
N LEU A 17 -5.87 -7.99 -4.18
CA LEU A 17 -6.82 -9.09 -4.28
C LEU A 17 -7.64 -9.01 -5.57
N LEU A 18 -8.11 -7.82 -5.94
CA LEU A 18 -8.84 -7.57 -7.19
C LEU A 18 -7.96 -7.84 -8.42
N VAL A 19 -6.69 -7.41 -8.40
CA VAL A 19 -5.78 -7.71 -9.51
C VAL A 19 -5.52 -9.21 -9.61
N ALA A 20 -5.33 -9.90 -8.48
CA ALA A 20 -5.11 -11.34 -8.44
C ALA A 20 -6.33 -12.12 -8.95
N THR A 21 -7.55 -11.73 -8.55
CA THR A 21 -8.79 -12.38 -9.01
C THR A 21 -9.01 -12.17 -10.51
N LEU A 22 -8.78 -10.96 -11.03
CA LEU A 22 -8.96 -10.65 -12.45
C LEU A 22 -7.87 -11.26 -13.33
N SER A 23 -6.65 -11.40 -12.83
CA SER A 23 -5.53 -12.00 -13.56
C SER A 23 -5.54 -13.54 -13.50
N SER A 24 -6.27 -14.13 -12.56
CA SER A 24 -6.30 -15.58 -12.41
C SER A 24 -7.09 -16.27 -13.51
N ARG A 25 -6.54 -17.37 -14.04
CA ARG A 25 -7.21 -18.24 -15.02
C ARG A 25 -7.41 -19.68 -14.53
N ARG A 26 -7.00 -20.00 -13.29
CA ARG A 26 -7.07 -21.35 -12.72
C ARG A 26 -7.96 -21.37 -11.49
N ALA A 27 -8.86 -22.35 -11.41
CA ALA A 27 -9.76 -22.54 -10.26
C ALA A 27 -9.00 -22.72 -8.93
N SER A 28 -7.77 -23.23 -8.96
CA SER A 28 -6.89 -23.34 -7.79
C SER A 28 -6.58 -22.00 -7.13
N ASP A 29 -6.46 -20.94 -7.92
CA ASP A 29 -6.06 -19.62 -7.41
C ASP A 29 -7.20 -18.99 -6.59
N PHE A 30 -8.45 -19.30 -6.95
CA PHE A 30 -9.62 -18.90 -6.16
C PHE A 30 -9.61 -19.50 -4.75
N ALA A 31 -9.11 -20.73 -4.58
CA ALA A 31 -8.95 -21.33 -3.25
C ALA A 31 -7.92 -20.57 -2.41
N TRP A 32 -6.81 -20.14 -3.03
CA TRP A 32 -5.79 -19.32 -2.35
C TRP A 32 -6.29 -17.91 -2.02
N ILE A 33 -7.06 -17.31 -2.92
CA ILE A 33 -7.75 -16.03 -2.71
C ILE A 33 -8.71 -16.14 -1.52
N ALA A 34 -9.52 -17.20 -1.46
CA ALA A 34 -10.43 -17.44 -0.35
C ALA A 34 -9.69 -17.64 0.98
N LEU A 35 -8.56 -18.36 0.96
CA LEU A 35 -7.70 -18.54 2.13
C LEU A 35 -7.10 -17.21 2.61
N ALA A 36 -6.64 -16.36 1.68
CA ALA A 36 -6.12 -15.04 1.99
C ALA A 36 -7.21 -14.12 2.58
N MET A 37 -8.42 -14.14 2.00
CA MET A 37 -9.58 -13.43 2.55
C MET A 37 -9.92 -13.90 3.96
N ALA A 38 -9.90 -15.22 4.21
CA ALA A 38 -10.14 -15.77 5.55
C ALA A 38 -9.07 -15.29 6.55
N GLY A 39 -7.79 -15.26 6.15
CA GLY A 39 -6.71 -14.71 6.98
C GLY A 39 -6.91 -13.24 7.32
N ILE A 40 -7.31 -12.41 6.35
CA ILE A 40 -7.61 -10.99 6.58
C ILE A 40 -8.79 -10.84 7.55
N LEU A 41 -9.85 -11.64 7.40
CA LEU A 41 -11.01 -11.60 8.31
C LEU A 41 -10.65 -12.00 9.74
N LEU A 42 -9.80 -13.01 9.91
CA LEU A 42 -9.34 -13.45 11.24
C LEU A 42 -8.41 -12.44 11.92
N LEU A 43 -7.55 -11.76 11.15
CA LEU A 43 -6.64 -10.73 11.66
C LEU A 43 -7.32 -9.37 11.84
N SER A 44 -8.43 -9.13 11.15
CA SER A 44 -9.09 -7.83 11.21
C SER A 44 -9.92 -7.68 12.49
N PRO A 45 -9.81 -6.55 13.22
CA PRO A 45 -10.58 -6.28 14.44
C PRO A 45 -12.08 -6.03 14.20
N PHE A 46 -12.63 -6.39 13.03
CA PHE A 46 -14.05 -6.25 12.68
C PHE A 46 -14.99 -6.83 13.73
N VAL A 47 -14.56 -7.88 14.45
CA VAL A 47 -15.41 -8.61 15.42
C VAL A 47 -15.64 -7.82 16.73
N HIS A 48 -14.79 -6.83 17.07
CA HIS A 48 -14.82 -6.18 18.38
C HIS A 48 -15.14 -4.68 18.36
N SER A 49 -15.30 -4.07 17.18
CA SER A 49 -15.41 -2.60 17.06
C SER A 49 -16.89 -2.17 16.95
N LEU A 50 -17.53 -1.88 18.09
CA LEU A 50 -18.89 -1.31 18.16
C LEU A 50 -18.97 0.18 17.77
N THR A 51 -17.85 0.79 17.35
CA THR A 51 -17.78 2.20 16.92
C THR A 51 -18.01 2.30 15.42
N PRO A 52 -18.92 3.17 14.96
CA PRO A 52 -19.11 3.42 13.53
C PRO A 52 -17.82 3.95 12.90
N LEU A 53 -17.41 3.34 11.78
CA LEU A 53 -16.23 3.76 11.03
C LEU A 53 -16.47 5.13 10.37
N ASP A 54 -15.45 5.99 10.36
CA ASP A 54 -15.47 7.24 9.58
C ASP A 54 -15.52 6.91 8.07
N PRO A 55 -16.59 7.28 7.35
CA PRO A 55 -16.72 7.03 5.91
C PRO A 55 -15.58 7.62 5.08
N ILE A 56 -15.00 8.73 5.53
CA ILE A 56 -13.86 9.37 4.84
C ILE A 56 -12.63 8.47 4.93
N GLY A 57 -12.37 7.86 6.10
CA GLY A 57 -11.26 6.93 6.28
C GLY A 57 -11.40 5.68 5.40
N VAL A 58 -12.63 5.16 5.28
CA VAL A 58 -12.94 4.03 4.39
C VAL A 58 -12.68 4.39 2.93
N MET A 59 -13.16 5.55 2.47
CA MET A 59 -12.92 6.01 1.09
C MET A 59 -11.44 6.20 0.78
N LEU A 60 -10.66 6.74 1.73
CA LEU A 60 -9.21 6.89 1.57
C LEU A 60 -8.51 5.53 1.49
N ALA A 61 -8.87 4.57 2.33
CA ALA A 61 -8.29 3.23 2.31
C ALA A 61 -8.61 2.46 1.00
N LEU A 62 -9.84 2.61 0.49
CA LEU A 62 -10.22 2.04 -0.82
C LEU A 62 -9.50 2.74 -1.98
N ALA A 63 -9.33 4.06 -1.92
CA ALA A 63 -8.54 4.79 -2.92
C ALA A 63 -7.08 4.31 -2.92
N ALA A 64 -6.49 4.09 -1.74
CA ALA A 64 -5.17 3.49 -1.61
C ALA A 64 -5.12 2.06 -2.20
N GLY A 65 -6.16 1.23 -1.99
CA GLY A 65 -6.31 -0.05 -2.68
C GLY A 65 -6.36 0.10 -4.22
N GLY A 66 -7.05 1.12 -4.73
CA GLY A 66 -7.07 1.45 -6.16
C GLY A 66 -5.68 1.82 -6.69
N PHE A 67 -4.92 2.63 -5.95
CA PHE A 67 -3.53 2.97 -6.32
C PHE A 67 -2.62 1.74 -6.29
N TRP A 68 -2.81 0.81 -5.36
CA TRP A 68 -2.10 -0.46 -5.34
C TRP A 68 -2.38 -1.28 -6.60
N ALA A 69 -3.65 -1.42 -6.99
CA ALA A 69 -4.04 -2.13 -8.20
C ALA A 69 -3.40 -1.51 -9.45
N LEU A 70 -3.46 -0.18 -9.57
CA LEU A 70 -2.85 0.56 -10.66
C LEU A 70 -1.33 0.39 -10.68
N TYR A 71 -0.67 0.49 -9.51
CA TYR A 71 0.76 0.27 -9.37
C TYR A 71 1.16 -1.12 -9.86
N ILE A 72 0.44 -2.19 -9.48
CA ILE A 72 0.76 -3.55 -9.90
C ILE A 72 0.72 -3.68 -11.43
N VAL A 73 -0.34 -3.18 -12.07
CA VAL A 73 -0.51 -3.27 -13.53
C VAL A 73 0.53 -2.43 -14.27
N LEU A 74 0.74 -1.19 -13.84
CA LEU A 74 1.72 -0.30 -14.46
C LEU A 74 3.16 -0.77 -14.23
N ALA A 75 3.47 -1.28 -13.04
CA ALA A 75 4.79 -1.82 -12.72
C ALA A 75 5.11 -3.07 -13.54
N GLN A 76 4.12 -3.96 -13.77
CA GLN A 76 4.30 -5.09 -14.69
C GLN A 76 4.61 -4.62 -16.11
N LYS A 77 3.86 -3.64 -16.62
CA LYS A 77 4.09 -3.09 -17.97
C LYS A 77 5.46 -2.42 -18.08
N ALA A 78 5.80 -1.55 -17.14
CA ALA A 78 7.09 -0.87 -17.11
C ALA A 78 8.24 -1.86 -16.95
N GLY A 79 8.06 -2.90 -16.14
CA GLY A 79 9.00 -4.01 -15.96
C GLY A 79 9.29 -4.77 -17.26
N ALA A 80 8.27 -4.99 -18.08
CA ALA A 80 8.42 -5.65 -19.37
C ALA A 80 9.21 -4.80 -20.39
N GLU A 81 9.09 -3.47 -20.33
CA GLU A 81 9.76 -2.56 -21.27
C GLU A 81 11.18 -2.16 -20.82
N LEU A 82 11.37 -1.88 -19.52
CA LEU A 82 12.61 -1.31 -18.96
C LEU A 82 13.45 -2.32 -18.17
N GLY A 83 12.91 -3.52 -17.90
CA GLY A 83 13.59 -4.58 -17.15
C GLY A 83 14.03 -4.11 -15.75
N THR A 84 15.27 -4.42 -15.37
CA THR A 84 15.87 -4.07 -14.07
C THR A 84 15.92 -2.55 -13.82
N ARG A 85 15.88 -1.71 -14.86
CA ARG A 85 15.93 -0.24 -14.72
C ARG A 85 14.62 0.34 -14.18
N THR A 86 13.50 -0.37 -14.32
CA THR A 86 12.17 0.05 -13.86
C THR A 86 12.17 0.44 -12.39
N THR A 87 12.76 -0.40 -11.55
CA THR A 87 12.80 -0.18 -10.10
C THR A 87 13.67 1.03 -9.75
N ALA A 88 14.81 1.21 -10.43
CA ALA A 88 15.68 2.35 -10.20
C ALA A 88 14.97 3.68 -10.53
N TYR A 89 14.30 3.76 -11.68
CA TYR A 89 13.52 4.95 -12.05
C TYR A 89 12.32 5.16 -11.14
N GLY A 90 11.59 4.09 -10.78
CA GLY A 90 10.47 4.17 -9.86
C GLY A 90 10.88 4.72 -8.49
N MET A 91 12.00 4.25 -7.95
CA MET A 91 12.56 4.74 -6.69
C MET A 91 13.03 6.19 -6.79
N ALA A 92 13.70 6.57 -7.88
CA ALA A 92 14.13 7.96 -8.08
C ALA A 92 12.95 8.92 -8.15
N ILE A 93 11.89 8.58 -8.89
CA ILE A 93 10.67 9.39 -8.99
C ILE A 93 9.98 9.47 -7.62
N ALA A 94 9.82 8.33 -6.93
CA ALA A 94 9.23 8.30 -5.59
C ALA A 94 10.01 9.18 -4.60
N ALA A 95 11.35 9.11 -4.63
CA ALA A 95 12.20 9.95 -3.80
C ALA A 95 11.95 11.44 -4.08
N VAL A 96 11.98 11.87 -5.34
CA VAL A 96 11.75 13.28 -5.71
C VAL A 96 10.36 13.76 -5.27
N LEU A 97 9.33 12.92 -5.39
CA LEU A 97 7.96 13.27 -5.01
C LEU A 97 7.77 13.34 -3.49
N VAL A 98 8.37 12.43 -2.72
CA VAL A 98 8.18 12.32 -1.26
C VAL A 98 9.12 13.24 -0.48
N LEU A 99 10.32 13.50 -1.00
CA LEU A 99 11.35 14.31 -0.35
C LEU A 99 10.87 15.69 0.13
N PRO A 100 10.12 16.52 -0.63
CA PRO A 100 9.67 17.82 -0.12
C PRO A 100 8.77 17.68 1.12
N PHE A 101 7.92 16.65 1.17
CA PHE A 101 7.07 16.40 2.34
C PHE A 101 7.89 15.93 3.54
N GLY A 102 8.87 15.04 3.31
CA GLY A 102 9.81 14.61 4.34
C GLY A 102 10.61 15.75 4.94
N VAL A 103 11.14 16.65 4.08
CA VAL A 103 11.87 17.85 4.51
C VAL A 103 10.96 18.81 5.27
N ALA A 104 9.74 19.04 4.79
CA ALA A 104 8.78 19.89 5.50
C ALA A 104 8.38 19.33 6.88
N GLN A 105 8.24 18.01 6.99
CA GLN A 105 7.87 17.33 8.24
C GLN A 105 9.04 17.29 9.24
N ALA A 106 10.27 17.08 8.78
CA ALA A 106 11.45 16.94 9.63
C ALA A 106 12.11 18.29 9.97
N GLY A 107 11.99 19.30 9.09
CA GLY A 107 12.47 20.65 9.33
C GLY A 107 13.94 20.72 9.76
N THR A 108 14.22 21.46 10.84
CA THR A 108 15.58 21.61 11.40
C THR A 108 16.12 20.34 12.05
N ALA A 109 15.30 19.33 12.32
CA ALA A 109 15.79 18.05 12.88
C ALA A 109 16.77 17.35 11.93
N LEU A 110 16.63 17.56 10.60
CA LEU A 110 17.57 17.06 9.59
C LEU A 110 19.00 17.59 9.78
N LEU A 111 19.15 18.75 10.43
CA LEU A 111 20.46 19.36 10.72
C LEU A 111 21.06 18.84 12.03
N SER A 112 20.37 17.97 12.76
CA SER A 112 20.91 17.39 13.98
C SER A 112 22.09 16.45 13.65
N PRO A 113 23.23 16.59 14.34
CA PRO A 113 24.40 15.75 14.08
C PRO A 113 24.13 14.25 14.22
N SER A 114 23.26 13.86 15.15
CA SER A 114 22.86 12.47 15.39
C SER A 114 22.12 11.86 14.20
N ILE A 115 21.26 12.61 13.51
CA ILE A 115 20.53 12.12 12.33
C ILE A 115 21.47 12.03 11.13
N LEU A 116 22.35 13.02 10.93
CA LEU A 116 23.35 13.02 9.86
C LEU A 116 24.29 11.82 9.94
N VAL A 117 24.76 11.46 11.14
CA VAL A 117 25.61 10.27 11.35
C VAL A 117 24.87 8.97 11.06
N SER A 118 23.57 8.89 11.36
CA SER A 118 22.77 7.68 11.11
C SER A 118 22.36 7.48 9.64
N ALA A 119 22.46 8.53 8.82
CA ALA A 119 22.06 8.52 7.42
C ALA A 119 23.20 8.18 6.44
N LEU A 120 24.44 8.05 6.94
CA LEU A 120 25.68 7.83 6.20
C LEU A 120 26.14 6.38 6.32
#